data_AF-A0AA88QEF4-F1
#
_entry.id   AF-A0AA88QEF4-F1
#
_cell.length_a   1.000
_cell.length_b   1.000
_cell.length_c   1.000
_cell.angle_alpha   90.00
_cell.angle_beta   90.00
_cell.angle_gamma   90.00
#
_symmetry.space_group_name_H-M   'P 1'
#
loop_
_entity.id
_entity.type
_entity.pdbx_description
1 polymer ?
#
loop_
_entity_poly.entity_id
_entity_poly.type
_entity_poly.pdbx_seq_one_letter_code
_entity_poly.pdbx_strand_id
1 'polypeptide(L)'
;MREAVESHKHSAQTAVEDSEKIFTELICSIEKSCSELIQLIRDQEKAAVSRAEEQLERLEQEINDLKRRDAELEQLSHTQDHIQFLQSFQSLSVPPESTDVNDDPFSSLFSFDGLKESVFQLRDKVEDFCNEELKKISDRGSGATSYNIPISSLWI
;
A
#
# COMPACT_ATOMS: atom_id res chain seq x y z
N MET A 1 16.20 56.92 14.33
CA MET A 1 15.60 55.93 15.26
C MET A 1 14.26 55.40 14.76
N ARG A 2 13.28 56.24 14.38
CA ARG A 2 11.99 55.76 13.82
C ARG A 2 12.16 54.87 12.58
N GLU A 3 12.98 55.29 11.62
CA GLU A 3 13.26 54.49 10.41
C GLU A 3 13.90 53.14 10.71
N ALA A 4 14.84 53.09 11.68
CA ALA A 4 15.48 51.84 12.10
C ALA A 4 14.49 50.86 12.75
N VAL A 5 13.53 51.38 13.54
CA VAL A 5 12.47 50.55 14.15
C VAL A 5 11.55 49.98 13.07
N GLU A 6 11.13 50.78 12.10
CA GLU A 6 10.26 50.31 11.02
C GLU A 6 10.98 49.32 10.09
N SER A 7 12.27 49.54 9.79
CA SER A 7 13.09 48.58 9.05
C SER A 7 13.21 47.24 9.78
N HIS A 8 13.41 47.25 11.10
CA HIS A 8 13.45 46.01 11.90
C HIS A 8 12.10 45.28 11.89
N LYS A 9 10.98 46.00 12.04
CA LYS A 9 9.64 45.39 11.95
C LYS A 9 9.40 44.73 10.59
N HIS A 10 9.75 45.40 9.49
CA HIS A 10 9.62 44.82 8.17
C HIS A 10 10.51 43.58 8.02
N SER A 11 11.75 43.62 8.50
CA SER A 11 12.64 42.45 8.44
C SER A 11 12.09 41.27 9.24
N ALA A 12 11.51 41.51 10.41
CA ALA A 12 10.88 40.46 11.20
C ALA A 12 9.65 39.87 10.50
N GLN A 13 8.81 40.73 9.90
CA GLN A 13 7.64 40.29 9.14
C GLN A 13 8.03 39.43 7.94
N THR A 14 9.02 39.84 7.16
CA THR A 14 9.53 39.05 6.03
C THR A 14 10.08 37.70 6.49
N ALA A 15 10.82 37.65 7.61
CA ALA A 15 11.31 36.39 8.16
C ALA A 15 10.17 35.44 8.59
N VAL A 16 9.05 35.97 9.10
CA VAL A 16 7.85 35.19 9.41
C VAL A 16 7.21 34.63 8.14
N GLU A 17 6.97 35.47 7.14
CA GLU A 17 6.35 35.06 5.86
C GLU A 17 7.19 34.00 5.13
N ASP A 18 8.51 34.18 5.09
CA ASP A 18 9.43 33.19 4.50
C ASP A 18 9.39 31.86 5.27
N SER A 19 9.32 31.92 6.61
CA SER A 19 9.23 30.72 7.45
C SER A 19 7.91 29.98 7.24
N GLU A 20 6.78 30.69 7.21
CA GLU A 20 5.45 30.13 6.94
C GLU A 20 5.40 29.44 5.58
N LYS A 21 6.00 30.05 4.56
CA LYS A 21 6.11 29.47 3.24
C LYS A 21 6.92 28.16 3.25
N ILE A 22 8.10 28.16 3.88
CA ILE A 22 8.95 26.96 3.99
C ILE A 22 8.20 25.83 4.71
N PHE A 23 7.54 26.12 5.83
CA PHE A 23 6.77 25.11 6.55
C PHE A 23 5.60 24.57 5.72
N THR A 24 4.92 25.43 4.97
CA THR A 24 3.84 25.02 4.06
C THR A 24 4.37 24.06 2.98
N GLU A 25 5.50 24.38 2.35
CA GLU A 25 6.13 23.51 1.34
C GLU A 25 6.54 22.14 1.93
N LEU A 26 7.04 22.12 3.16
CA LEU A 26 7.39 20.89 3.87
C LEU A 26 6.16 20.03 4.19
N ILE A 27 5.10 20.64 4.73
CA ILE A 27 3.84 19.95 5.03
C ILE A 27 3.27 19.34 3.75
N CYS A 28 3.15 20.11 2.67
CA CYS A 28 2.65 19.62 1.40
C CYS A 28 3.49 18.48 0.83
N SER A 29 4.82 18.52 1.01
CA SER A 29 5.70 17.43 0.57
C SER A 29 5.46 16.14 1.36
N ILE A 30 5.29 16.24 2.68
CA ILE A 30 4.98 15.09 3.54
C ILE A 30 3.61 14.50 3.17
N GLU A 31 2.58 15.34 3.05
CA GLU A 31 1.22 14.91 2.65
C GLU A 31 1.21 14.19 1.31
N LYS A 32 1.96 14.71 0.34
CA LYS A 32 2.13 14.07 -0.97
C LYS A 32 2.78 12.69 -0.85
N SER A 33 3.89 12.58 -0.14
CA SER A 33 4.58 11.30 0.06
C SER A 33 3.72 10.28 0.81
N CYS A 34 2.95 10.71 1.82
CA CYS A 34 1.99 9.84 2.51
C CYS A 34 0.89 9.34 1.57
N SER A 35 0.37 10.22 0.71
CA SER A 35 -0.66 9.87 -0.27
C SER A 35 -0.14 8.86 -1.30
N GLU A 36 1.07 9.05 -1.81
CA GLU A 36 1.74 8.12 -2.73
C GLU A 36 1.94 6.73 -2.09
N LEU A 37 2.35 6.68 -0.83
CA LEU A 37 2.51 5.42 -0.10
C LEU A 37 1.18 4.69 0.10
N ILE A 38 0.13 5.41 0.50
CA ILE A 38 -1.21 4.83 0.67
C ILE A 38 -1.73 4.29 -0.67
N GLN A 39 -1.51 5.04 -1.76
CA GLN A 39 -1.93 4.59 -3.08
C GLN A 39 -1.20 3.31 -3.50
N LEU A 40 0.11 3.22 -3.27
CA LEU A 40 0.91 2.02 -3.55
C LEU A 40 0.36 0.78 -2.83
N ILE A 41 -0.02 0.92 -1.55
CA ILE A 41 -0.64 -0.16 -0.77
C ILE A 41 -1.94 -0.64 -1.43
N ARG A 42 -2.81 0.29 -1.84
CA ARG A 42 -4.10 -0.02 -2.45
C ARG A 42 -3.95 -0.64 -3.83
N ASP A 43 -3.00 -0.18 -4.63
CA ASP A 43 -2.72 -0.75 -5.94
C ASP A 43 -2.20 -2.19 -5.81
N GLN A 44 -1.35 -2.44 -4.82
CA GLN A 44 -0.85 -3.79 -4.53
C GLN A 44 -1.94 -4.73 -4.01
N GLU A 45 -2.79 -4.27 -3.09
CA GLU A 45 -3.98 -5.01 -2.64
C GLU A 45 -4.88 -5.37 -3.82
N LYS A 46 -5.21 -4.40 -4.67
CA LYS A 46 -6.06 -4.61 -5.84
C LYS A 46 -5.45 -5.62 -6.82
N ALA A 47 -4.15 -5.54 -7.08
CA ALA A 47 -3.46 -6.47 -7.96
C ALA A 47 -3.44 -7.91 -7.39
N ALA A 48 -3.28 -8.04 -6.07
CA ALA A 48 -3.34 -9.33 -5.38
C ALA A 48 -4.74 -9.95 -5.47
N VAL A 49 -5.77 -9.18 -5.14
CA VAL A 49 -7.17 -9.63 -5.18
C VAL A 49 -7.55 -10.04 -6.59
N SER A 50 -7.23 -9.23 -7.61
CA SER A 50 -7.55 -9.56 -9.00
C SER A 50 -6.89 -10.87 -9.46
N ARG A 51 -5.65 -11.14 -9.04
CA ARG A 51 -4.98 -12.41 -9.35
C ARG A 51 -5.64 -13.59 -8.65
N ALA A 52 -6.02 -13.42 -7.38
CA ALA A 52 -6.70 -14.45 -6.61
C ALA A 52 -8.10 -14.76 -7.17
N GLU A 53 -8.85 -13.74 -7.60
CA GLU A 53 -10.16 -13.89 -8.25
C GLU A 53 -10.04 -14.65 -9.58
N GLU A 54 -9.06 -14.30 -10.41
CA GLU A 54 -8.81 -15.01 -11.68
C GLU A 54 -8.44 -16.48 -11.45
N GLN A 55 -7.61 -16.75 -10.43
CA GLN A 55 -7.28 -18.13 -10.05
C GLN A 55 -8.50 -18.89 -9.53
N LEU A 56 -9.36 -18.24 -8.73
CA LEU A 56 -10.60 -18.83 -8.23
C LEU A 56 -11.54 -19.21 -9.38
N GLU A 57 -11.75 -18.32 -10.35
CA GLU A 57 -12.61 -18.58 -11.51
C GLU A 57 -12.11 -19.79 -12.33
N ARG A 58 -10.80 -19.89 -12.55
CA ARG A 58 -10.20 -21.05 -13.23
C ARG A 58 -10.43 -22.36 -12.47
N LEU A 59 -10.25 -22.34 -11.14
CA LEU A 59 -10.48 -23.52 -10.30
C LEU A 59 -11.96 -23.93 -10.29
N GLU A 60 -12.89 -22.98 -10.26
CA GLU A 60 -14.32 -23.26 -10.36
C GLU A 60 -14.68 -23.91 -11.70
N GLN A 61 -14.09 -23.42 -12.80
CA GLN A 61 -14.25 -24.02 -14.12
C GLN A 61 -13.69 -25.46 -14.17
N GLU A 62 -12.49 -25.69 -13.62
CA GLU A 62 -11.88 -27.02 -13.55
C GLU A 62 -12.75 -28.00 -12.75
N ILE A 63 -13.28 -27.57 -11.59
CA ILE A 63 -14.22 -28.37 -10.78
C ILE A 63 -15.47 -28.72 -11.58
N ASN A 64 -16.04 -27.77 -12.33
CA ASN A 64 -17.24 -28.01 -13.13
C ASN A 64 -16.97 -29.00 -14.28
N ASP A 65 -15.82 -28.88 -14.95
CA ASP A 65 -15.40 -29.81 -16.00
C ASP A 65 -15.10 -31.21 -15.46
N LEU A 66 -14.50 -31.30 -14.27
CA LEU A 66 -14.32 -32.56 -13.54
C LEU A 66 -15.66 -33.21 -13.22
N LYS A 67 -16.61 -32.46 -12.63
CA LYS A 67 -17.96 -32.97 -12.31
C LYS A 67 -18.71 -33.45 -13.55
N ARG A 68 -18.61 -32.71 -14.66
CA ARG A 68 -19.22 -33.10 -15.94
C ARG A 68 -18.64 -34.42 -16.46
N ARG A 69 -17.31 -34.54 -16.52
CA ARG A 69 -16.67 -35.80 -16.96
C ARG A 69 -16.95 -36.97 -16.03
N ASP A 70 -17.00 -36.74 -14.72
CA ASP A 70 -17.36 -37.77 -13.74
C ASP A 70 -18.76 -38.32 -14.03
N ALA A 71 -19.73 -37.44 -14.28
CA ALA A 71 -21.09 -37.85 -14.68
C ALA A 71 -21.13 -38.58 -16.04
N GLU A 72 -20.33 -38.15 -17.03
CA GLU A 72 -20.20 -38.81 -18.33
C GLU A 72 -19.58 -40.22 -18.18
N LEU A 73 -18.56 -40.37 -17.34
CA LEU A 73 -17.93 -41.66 -17.03
C LEU A 73 -18.89 -42.60 -16.29
N GLU A 74 -19.67 -42.06 -15.35
CA GLU A 74 -20.69 -42.83 -14.63
C GLU A 74 -21.77 -43.34 -15.59
N GLN A 75 -22.22 -42.53 -16.56
CA GLN A 75 -23.15 -43.00 -17.59
C GLN A 75 -22.51 -44.05 -18.51
N LEU A 76 -21.25 -43.87 -18.90
CA LEU A 76 -20.54 -44.79 -19.78
C LEU A 76 -20.35 -46.17 -19.14
N SER A 77 -20.14 -46.23 -17.82
CA SER A 77 -19.96 -47.47 -17.07
C SER A 77 -21.21 -48.38 -17.12
N HIS A 78 -22.39 -47.80 -17.33
CA HIS A 78 -23.65 -48.51 -17.49
C HIS A 78 -23.95 -48.93 -18.95
N THR A 79 -23.09 -48.59 -19.91
CA THR A 79 -23.31 -48.88 -21.33
C THR A 79 -22.97 -50.34 -21.65
N GLN A 80 -23.89 -51.06 -22.33
CA GLN A 80 -23.69 -52.45 -22.75
C GLN A 80 -23.03 -52.62 -24.12
N ASP A 81 -23.00 -51.57 -24.95
CA ASP A 81 -22.26 -51.58 -26.21
C ASP A 81 -20.77 -51.36 -25.96
N HIS A 82 -19.99 -52.42 -26.10
CA HIS A 82 -18.54 -52.41 -25.87
C HIS A 82 -17.76 -51.59 -26.92
N ILE A 83 -18.29 -51.41 -28.13
CA ILE A 83 -17.64 -50.58 -29.15
C ILE A 83 -17.82 -49.10 -28.80
N GLN A 84 -19.04 -48.71 -28.44
CA GLN A 84 -19.33 -47.35 -27.96
C GLN A 84 -18.54 -47.03 -26.69
N PHE A 85 -18.45 -47.97 -25.76
CA PHE A 85 -17.63 -47.85 -24.55
C PHE A 85 -16.17 -47.47 -24.88
N LEU A 86 -15.51 -48.24 -25.75
CA LEU A 86 -14.11 -48.02 -26.11
C LEU A 86 -13.88 -46.66 -26.78
N GLN A 87 -14.80 -46.24 -27.66
CA GLN A 87 -14.70 -44.95 -28.37
C GLN A 87 -14.85 -43.76 -27.41
N SER A 88 -15.87 -43.78 -26.54
CA SER A 88 -16.12 -42.68 -25.60
C SER A 88 -15.08 -42.63 -24.48
N PHE A 89 -14.62 -43.78 -23.98
CA PHE A 89 -13.61 -43.84 -22.92
C PHE A 89 -12.29 -43.22 -23.35
N GLN A 90 -11.86 -43.46 -24.60
CA GLN A 90 -10.63 -42.89 -25.13
C GLN A 90 -10.64 -41.35 -25.08
N SER A 91 -11.79 -40.74 -25.33
CA SER A 91 -11.97 -39.29 -25.31
C SER A 91 -11.99 -38.72 -23.88
N LEU A 92 -12.57 -39.45 -22.92
CA LEU A 92 -12.68 -39.05 -21.52
C LEU A 92 -11.44 -39.33 -20.68
N SER A 93 -10.58 -40.24 -21.13
CA SER A 93 -9.37 -40.65 -20.42
C SER A 93 -8.25 -39.60 -20.41
N VAL A 94 -8.34 -38.58 -21.27
CA VAL A 94 -7.40 -37.46 -21.30
C VAL A 94 -7.79 -36.48 -20.18
N PRO A 95 -6.92 -36.25 -19.19
CA PRO A 95 -7.17 -35.24 -18.17
C PRO A 95 -7.30 -33.86 -18.82
N PRO A 96 -8.16 -32.96 -18.30
CA PRO A 96 -8.09 -31.56 -18.67
C PRO A 96 -6.70 -31.03 -18.30
N GLU A 97 -6.25 -30.03 -19.06
CA GLU A 97 -4.98 -29.35 -18.80
C GLU A 97 -5.00 -28.79 -17.37
N SER A 98 -4.27 -29.42 -16.45
CA SER A 98 -4.13 -28.93 -15.09
C SER A 98 -3.24 -27.70 -15.15
N THR A 99 -3.73 -26.58 -14.64
CA THR A 99 -2.85 -25.42 -14.47
C THR A 99 -1.91 -25.77 -13.31
N ASP A 100 -0.62 -25.95 -13.56
CA ASP A 100 0.39 -26.21 -12.53
C ASP A 100 0.59 -24.93 -11.71
N VAL A 101 -0.34 -24.64 -10.78
CA VAL A 101 -0.35 -23.39 -10.01
C VAL A 101 0.44 -23.57 -8.73
N ASN A 102 1.76 -23.49 -8.84
CA ASN A 102 2.63 -23.20 -7.69
C ASN A 102 2.80 -21.70 -7.41
N ASP A 103 2.14 -20.83 -8.19
CA ASP A 103 2.14 -19.39 -7.94
C ASP A 103 1.09 -19.04 -6.89
N ASP A 104 1.48 -19.07 -5.61
CA ASP A 104 0.69 -18.44 -4.55
C ASP A 104 0.51 -16.95 -4.92
N PRO A 105 -0.73 -16.49 -5.16
CA PRO A 105 -1.01 -15.11 -5.60
C PRO A 105 -0.54 -14.07 -4.57
N PHE A 106 -0.29 -14.51 -3.33
CA PHE A 106 0.17 -13.68 -2.21
C PHE A 106 1.68 -13.79 -1.91
N SER A 107 2.40 -14.76 -2.51
CA SER A 107 3.81 -15.04 -2.17
C SER A 107 4.80 -13.90 -2.46
N SER A 108 4.42 -12.97 -3.34
CA SER A 108 5.20 -11.79 -3.73
C SER A 108 4.71 -10.49 -3.07
N LEU A 109 3.74 -10.55 -2.15
CA LEU A 109 3.20 -9.35 -1.53
C LEU A 109 4.04 -8.90 -0.35
N PHE A 110 4.26 -7.59 -0.27
CA PHE A 110 4.90 -6.95 0.87
C PHE A 110 4.13 -7.28 2.15
N SER A 111 4.84 -7.65 3.22
CA SER A 111 4.22 -7.76 4.54
C SER A 111 3.70 -6.39 4.97
N PHE A 112 2.38 -6.26 5.10
CA PHE A 112 1.75 -5.03 5.60
C PHE A 112 2.21 -4.68 7.02
N ASP A 113 2.61 -5.67 7.82
CA ASP A 113 3.17 -5.45 9.15
C ASP A 113 4.54 -4.77 9.07
N GLY A 114 5.43 -5.25 8.19
CA GLY A 114 6.74 -4.62 7.99
C GLY A 114 6.63 -3.20 7.43
N LEU A 115 5.63 -2.96 6.59
CA LEU A 115 5.33 -1.62 6.08
C LEU A 115 4.84 -0.68 7.19
N LYS A 116 3.89 -1.14 8.01
CA LYS A 116 3.37 -0.37 9.14
C LYS A 116 4.49 0.00 10.13
N GLU A 117 5.38 -0.94 10.41
CA GLU A 117 6.56 -0.71 11.24
C GLU A 117 7.49 0.36 10.61
N SER A 118 7.73 0.28 9.30
CA SER A 118 8.51 1.29 8.58
C SER A 118 7.88 2.69 8.65
N VAL A 119 6.54 2.78 8.59
CA VAL A 119 5.80 4.05 8.75
C VAL A 119 5.93 4.59 10.17
N PHE A 120 5.87 3.74 11.19
CA PHE A 120 6.11 4.16 12.56
C PHE A 120 7.53 4.69 12.77
N GLN A 121 8.53 4.02 12.21
CA GLN A 121 9.91 4.49 12.26
C GLN A 121 10.10 5.81 11.51
N LEU A 122 9.39 6.02 10.40
CA LEU A 122 9.42 7.30 9.70
C LEU A 122 8.84 8.43 10.57
N ARG A 123 7.68 8.19 11.20
CA ARG A 123 7.08 9.15 12.15
C ARG A 123 8.07 9.53 13.24
N ASP A 124 8.66 8.55 13.93
CA ASP A 124 9.55 8.80 15.06
C ASP A 124 10.78 9.61 14.62
N LYS A 125 11.36 9.27 13.47
CA LYS A 125 12.49 10.04 12.91
C LYS A 125 12.13 11.47 12.55
N VAL A 126 10.94 11.70 11.98
CA VAL A 126 10.47 13.06 11.64
C VAL A 126 10.24 13.87 12.92
N GLU A 127 9.62 13.28 13.94
CA GLU A 127 9.38 13.94 15.22
C GLU A 127 10.69 14.29 15.94
N ASP A 128 11.62 13.33 16.03
CA ASP A 128 12.94 13.55 16.63
C ASP A 128 13.72 14.64 15.90
N PHE A 129 13.75 14.59 14.57
CA PHE A 129 14.42 15.60 13.75
C PHE A 129 13.81 16.99 13.94
N CYS A 130 12.49 17.11 13.88
CA CYS A 130 11.82 18.39 14.05
C CYS A 130 12.06 18.97 15.46
N ASN A 131 12.00 18.13 16.51
CA ASN A 131 12.27 18.55 17.88
C ASN A 131 13.72 19.04 18.05
N GLU A 132 14.70 18.34 17.44
CA GLU A 132 16.11 18.73 17.50
C GLU A 132 16.37 20.07 16.80
N GLU A 133 15.88 20.23 15.56
CA GLU A 133 16.13 21.43 14.77
C GLU A 133 15.36 22.66 15.30
N LEU A 134 14.11 22.50 15.74
CA LEU A 134 13.35 23.60 16.34
C LEU A 134 14.01 24.10 17.63
N LYS A 135 14.57 23.19 18.43
CA LYS A 135 15.35 23.57 19.62
C LYS A 135 16.58 24.39 19.24
N LYS A 136 17.36 23.97 18.22
CA LYS A 136 18.53 24.73 17.73
C LYS A 136 18.14 26.12 17.21
N ILE A 137 16.99 26.24 16.55
CA ILE A 137 16.47 27.52 16.04
C ILE A 137 16.08 28.43 17.23
N SER A 138 15.39 27.88 18.23
CA SER A 138 15.02 28.60 19.46
C SER A 138 16.23 29.12 20.23
N ASP A 139 17.28 28.29 20.36
CA ASP A 139 18.51 28.67 21.05
C ASP A 139 19.25 29.82 20.35
N ARG A 140 19.15 29.94 19.02
CA ARG A 140 19.72 31.06 18.25
C ARG A 140 18.89 32.34 18.34
N GLY A 141 17.58 32.24 18.54
CA GLY A 141 16.67 33.38 18.71
C GLY A 141 16.64 33.97 20.13
N SER A 142 17.25 33.28 21.11
CA SER A 142 17.14 33.61 22.53
C SER A 142 18.09 34.74 22.97
N GLY A 143 17.66 35.98 22.75
CA GLY A 143 17.77 37.03 23.75
C GLY A 143 16.51 37.04 24.61
N ALA A 144 16.41 36.11 25.58
CA ALA A 144 15.35 36.02 26.61
C ALA A 144 13.88 35.90 26.12
N THR A 145 13.42 34.68 25.87
CA THR A 145 12.26 33.98 26.50
C THR A 145 11.93 32.76 25.63
N SER A 146 12.28 31.57 26.11
CA SER A 146 12.02 30.31 25.43
C SER A 146 10.55 29.91 25.66
N TYR A 147 9.72 29.98 24.62
CA TYR A 147 8.45 29.26 24.59
C TYR A 147 8.66 28.02 23.71
N ASN A 148 8.90 26.88 24.36
CA ASN A 148 8.79 25.59 23.69
C ASN A 148 7.30 25.35 23.41
N ILE A 149 6.91 25.39 22.14
CA ILE A 149 5.61 24.89 21.69
C ILE A 149 5.87 23.46 21.19
N PRO A 150 5.45 22.42 21.91
CA PRO A 150 5.59 21.04 21.44
C PRO A 150 4.80 20.87 20.14
N ILE A 151 5.35 20.17 19.15
CA ILE A 151 4.67 19.93 17.87
C ILE A 151 3.30 19.26 18.08
N SER A 152 3.15 18.47 19.16
CA SER A 152 1.88 17.87 19.59
C SER A 152 0.76 18.87 19.88
N SER A 153 1.07 20.16 20.04
CA SER A 153 0.09 21.23 20.30
C SER A 153 -0.40 21.97 19.05
N LEU A 154 0.13 21.64 17.86
CA LEU A 154 -0.35 22.16 16.56
C LEU A 154 -1.47 21.32 15.94
N TRP A 155 -1.93 20.27 16.62
CA TRP A 155 -2.98 19.35 16.17
C TRP A 155 -4.22 19.39 17.10
N ILE A 156 -4.75 20.59 17.39
CA ILE A 156 -6.10 20.81 17.95
C ILE A 156 -6.85 21.83 17.10
#